data_AF-A0A954F9V6-F1
#
_entry.id   AF-A0A954F9V6-F1
#
_cell.length_a   1.000
_cell.length_b   1.000
_cell.length_c   1.000
_cell.angle_alpha   90.00
_cell.angle_beta   90.00
_cell.angle_gamma   90.00
#
_symmetry.space_group_name_H-M   'P 1'
#
loop_
_entity.id
_entity.type
_entity.pdbx_description
1 polymer ?
#
loop_
_entity_poly.entity_id
_entity_poly.type
_entity_poly.pdbx_seq_one_letter_code
_entity_poly.pdbx_strand_id
1 'polypeptide(L)' 'MVAKIIKQKSSPYTALNIDRLRMGVKLQAPIYDAESEKNILLLASGKTITNTTILNLKKRGIRNVRVHERDLFNLTLAPG' A
#
# COMPACT_ATOMS: atom_id res chain seq x y z
N MET A 1 10.05 36.30 9.51
CA MET A 1 9.17 35.49 8.63
C MET A 1 8.98 34.13 9.30
N VAL A 2 7.77 33.82 9.78
CA VAL A 2 7.49 32.55 10.46
C VAL A 2 7.19 31.51 9.40
N ALA A 3 8.04 30.48 9.29
CA ALA A 3 7.83 29.35 8.40
C ALA A 3 6.50 28.67 8.76
N LYS A 4 5.51 28.86 7.89
CA LYS A 4 4.24 28.14 7.96
C LYS A 4 4.58 26.69 7.63
N ILE A 5 4.79 25.86 8.66
CA ILE A 5 4.85 24.41 8.52
C ILE A 5 3.47 24.02 8.00
N ILE A 6 3.34 23.95 6.68
CA ILE A 6 2.21 23.30 6.04
C ILE A 6 2.35 21.86 6.51
N LYS A 7 1.60 21.47 7.55
CA LYS A 7 1.30 20.07 7.83
C LYS A 7 0.74 19.55 6.51
N GLN A 8 1.61 18.93 5.69
CA GLN A 8 1.19 18.11 4.57
C GLN A 8 0.11 17.23 5.16
N LYS A 9 -1.14 17.39 4.69
CA LYS A 9 -2.20 16.45 5.00
C LYS A 9 -1.58 15.08 4.75
N SER A 10 -1.37 14.31 5.83
CA SER A 10 -0.85 12.96 5.72
C SER A 10 -1.75 12.28 4.70
N SER A 11 -1.21 11.94 3.53
CA SER A 11 -1.99 11.18 2.57
C SER A 11 -2.49 9.96 3.34
N PRO A 12 -3.78 9.58 3.25
CA PRO A 12 -4.32 8.45 4.01
C PRO A 12 -3.76 7.10 3.53
N TYR A 13 -2.64 7.13 2.82
CA TYR A 13 -1.88 6.04 2.27
C TYR A 13 -0.52 5.97 2.95
N THR A 14 -0.22 4.82 3.54
CA THR A 14 1.05 4.54 4.18
C THR A 14 1.85 3.56 3.31
N ALA A 15 3.16 3.74 3.25
CA ALA A 15 4.04 2.77 2.61
C ALA A 15 4.15 1.50 3.48
N LEU A 16 3.85 0.35 2.88
CA LEU A 16 3.94 -0.96 3.49
C LEU A 16 4.81 -1.87 2.63
N ASN A 17 5.70 -2.61 3.27
CA ASN A 17 6.48 -3.63 2.58
C ASN A 17 5.54 -4.75 2.08
N ILE A 18 5.73 -5.16 0.83
CA ILE A 18 4.91 -6.17 0.18
C ILE A 18 4.89 -7.52 0.93
N ASP A 19 5.96 -7.88 1.64
CA ASP A 19 6.07 -9.10 2.46
C ASP A 19 5.15 -9.10 3.67
N ARG A 20 4.70 -7.92 4.10
CA ARG A 20 3.75 -7.77 5.22
C ARG A 20 2.30 -7.83 4.77
N LEU A 21 2.03 -7.87 3.46
CA LEU A 21 0.67 -7.96 2.94
C LEU A 21 0.06 -9.33 3.24
N ARG A 22 -1.06 -9.29 3.95
CA ARG A 22 -1.88 -10.46 4.23
C ARG A 22 -2.62 -10.92 2.98
N MET A 23 -2.43 -12.18 2.61
CA MET A 23 -3.19 -12.86 1.56
C MET A 23 -4.63 -13.16 2.01
N GLY A 24 -5.54 -13.27 1.05
CA GLY A 24 -6.96 -13.59 1.28
C GLY A 24 -7.83 -12.40 1.66
N VAL A 25 -7.25 -11.21 1.82
CA VAL A 25 -8.00 -9.98 2.14
C VAL A 25 -8.50 -9.33 0.85
N LYS A 26 -9.78 -8.96 0.85
CA LYS A 26 -10.38 -8.13 -0.20
C LYS A 26 -10.06 -6.67 0.10
N LEU A 27 -9.40 -6.01 -0.84
CA LEU A 27 -9.06 -4.59 -0.74
C LEU A 27 -10.32 -3.73 -0.68
N GLN A 28 -10.41 -2.81 0.28
CA GLN A 28 -11.47 -1.81 0.30
C GLN A 28 -11.04 -0.56 -0.49
N ALA A 29 -9.74 -0.30 -0.56
CA ALA A 29 -9.12 0.80 -1.27
C ALA A 29 -8.10 0.32 -2.31
N PRO A 30 -7.82 1.11 -3.36
CA PRO A 30 -6.76 0.79 -4.30
C PRO A 30 -5.38 0.78 -3.62
N ILE A 31 -4.46 -0.04 -4.12
CA ILE A 31 -3.05 -0.05 -3.74
C ILE A 31 -2.23 0.59 -4.85
N TYR A 32 -1.33 1.49 -4.46
CA TYR A 32 -0.44 2.19 -5.37
C TYR A 32 1.01 1.78 -5.16
N ASP A 33 1.86 2.13 -6.12
CA ASP A 33 3.31 2.05 -5.96
C ASP A 33 3.80 3.09 -4.93
N ALA A 34 4.65 2.65 -4.00
CA ALA A 34 5.24 3.54 -3.02
C ALA A 34 6.49 4.26 -3.51
N GLU A 35 7.22 3.66 -4.44
CA GLU A 35 8.52 4.13 -4.93
C GLU A 35 8.37 5.09 -6.12
N SER A 36 7.22 5.05 -6.81
CA SER A 36 6.93 5.99 -7.88
C SER A 36 6.42 7.33 -7.35
N GLU A 37 6.91 8.43 -7.92
CA GLU A 37 6.37 9.78 -7.68
C GLU A 37 4.94 9.91 -8.23
N LYS A 38 4.60 9.10 -9.23
CA LYS A 38 3.24 8.99 -9.76
C LYS A 38 2.49 7.92 -8.97
N ASN A 39 1.22 8.19 -8.63
CA ASN A 39 0.34 7.19 -8.01
C ASN A 39 -0.02 6.09 -9.01
N ILE A 40 0.93 5.22 -9.33
CA ILE A 40 0.74 4.09 -10.23
C ILE A 40 -0.14 3.07 -9.52
N LEU A 41 -1.32 2.82 -10.09
CA LEU A 41 -2.24 1.82 -9.56
C LEU A 41 -1.67 0.42 -9.77
N LEU A 42 -1.45 -0.30 -8.67
CA LEU A 42 -1.00 -1.69 -8.69
C LEU A 42 -2.17 -2.65 -8.58
N LEU A 43 -3.11 -2.34 -7.68
CA LEU A 43 -4.31 -3.13 -7.45
C LEU A 43 -5.51 -2.20 -7.25
N ALA A 44 -6.59 -2.47 -7.96
CA ALA A 44 -7.85 -1.78 -7.75
C ALA A 44 -8.53 -2.25 -6.45
N SER A 45 -9.36 -1.39 -5.88
CA SER A 45 -10.28 -1.76 -4.79
C SER A 45 -11.18 -2.92 -5.22
N GLY A 46 -11.54 -3.77 -4.27
CA GLY A 46 -12.37 -4.95 -4.48
C GLY A 46 -11.62 -6.18 -4.99
N LYS A 47 -10.33 -6.05 -5.34
CA LYS A 47 -9.47 -7.21 -5.64
C LYS A 47 -9.05 -7.91 -4.35
N THR A 48 -8.96 -9.23 -4.40
CA THR A 48 -8.41 -10.03 -3.32
C THR A 48 -6.89 -10.16 -3.48
N ILE A 49 -6.14 -9.94 -2.40
CA ILE A 49 -4.70 -10.21 -2.40
C ILE A 49 -4.49 -11.72 -2.45
N THR A 50 -3.89 -12.20 -3.53
CA THR A 50 -3.51 -13.61 -3.70
C THR A 50 -2.00 -13.75 -3.68
N ASN A 51 -1.50 -14.97 -3.47
CA ASN A 51 -0.07 -15.25 -3.59
C ASN A 51 0.46 -14.87 -4.97
N THR A 52 -0.29 -15.19 -6.03
CA THR A 52 0.05 -14.81 -7.41
C THR A 52 0.18 -13.30 -7.58
N THR A 53 -0.69 -12.52 -6.93
CA THR A 53 -0.59 -11.05 -6.92
C THR A 53 0.72 -10.59 -6.30
N ILE A 54 1.07 -11.09 -5.12
CA ILE A 54 2.31 -10.74 -4.42
C ILE A 54 3.53 -11.13 -5.26
N LEU A 55 3.56 -12.34 -5.80
CA LEU A 55 4.64 -12.82 -6.67
C LEU A 55 4.79 -11.96 -7.93
N ASN A 56 3.69 -11.56 -8.56
CA ASN A 56 3.73 -10.70 -9.75
C ASN A 56 4.28 -9.31 -9.44
N LEU A 57 3.91 -8.73 -8.30
CA LEU A 57 4.44 -7.44 -7.87
C LEU A 57 5.94 -7.54 -7.54
N LYS A 58 6.38 -8.61 -6.86
CA LYS A 58 7.81 -8.87 -6.63
C LYS A 58 8.60 -9.06 -7.92
N LYS A 59 8.05 -9.80 -8.89
CA LYS A 59 8.66 -9.97 -10.23
C LYS A 59 8.82 -8.65 -10.98
N ARG A 60 7.94 -7.67 -10.71
CA ARG A 60 8.03 -6.30 -11.24
C ARG A 60 9.00 -5.41 -10.46
N GLY A 61 9.69 -5.95 -9.45
CA GLY A 61 10.64 -5.21 -8.62
C GLY A 61 10.01 -4.37 -7.52
N ILE A 62 8.71 -4.50 -7.27
CA ILE A 62 8.00 -3.69 -6.27
C ILE A 62 8.29 -4.24 -4.87
N ARG A 63 8.94 -3.43 -4.05
CA ARG A 63 9.29 -3.78 -2.65
C ARG A 63 8.30 -3.18 -1.66
N ASN A 64 7.84 -1.97 -1.96
CA ASN A 64 6.95 -1.19 -1.11
C ASN A 64 5.71 -0.77 -1.88
N VAL A 65 4.56 -0.83 -1.21
CA VAL A 65 3.27 -0.43 -1.77
C VAL A 65 2.60 0.60 -0.87
N ARG A 66 1.88 1.56 -1.47
CA ARG A 66 1.05 2.52 -0.74
C ARG A 66 -0.32 1.92 -0.50
N VAL A 67 -0.66 1.75 0.77
CA VAL A 67 -1.89 1.12 1.24
C VAL A 67 -2.68 2.13 2.04
N HIS A 68 -3.98 2.19 1.81
CA HIS A 68 -4.85 3.08 2.58
C HIS A 68 -4.90 2.66 4.05
N GLU A 69 -4.91 3.61 4.99
CA GLU A 69 -4.92 3.36 6.44
C GLU A 69 -6.06 2.43 6.89
N ARG A 70 -7.23 2.55 6.25
CA ARG A 70 -8.39 1.66 6.48
C ARG A 70 -8.10 0.19 6.17
N ASP A 71 -7.33 -0.07 5.13
CA ASP A 71 -6.94 -1.42 4.74
C ASP A 71 -5.70 -1.88 5.51
N LEU A 72 -4.86 -0.96 5.98
CA LEU A 72 -3.62 -1.26 6.71
C LEU A 72 -3.86 -2.24 7.85
N PHE A 73 -4.87 -2.00 8.70
CA PHE A 73 -5.20 -2.88 9.83
C PHE A 73 -5.51 -4.32 9.40
N ASN A 74 -6.22 -4.49 8.28
CA ASN A 74 -6.59 -5.81 7.76
C ASN A 74 -5.45 -6.48 6.97
N LEU A 75 -4.57 -5.66 6.39
CA LEU A 75 -3.49 -6.08 5.49
C LEU A 75 -2.16 -6.32 6.18
N THR A 76 -1.91 -5.74 7.35
CA THR A 76 -0.70 -6.05 8.11
C THR A 76 -0.87 -7.35 8.86
N LEU A 77 -0.01 -8.32 8.57
CA LEU A 77 0.22 -9.44 9.49
C LEU A 77 0.72 -8.86 10.82
N ALA A 78 0.15 -9.33 11.95
CA ALA A 78 0.65 -8.96 13.27
C ALA A 78 2.15 -9.29 13.35
N PRO A 79 2.99 -8.46 14.00
CA PRO A 79 4.35 -8.84 14.27
C PRO A 79 4.32 -10.10 15.15
N GLY A 80 4.68 -11.23 14.55
CA GLY A 80 4.97 -12.49 15.24
C GLY A 80 6.42 -12.51 15.70
#